data_AF-A0A821F2C9-F1
#
_entry.id   AF-A0A821F2C9-F1
#
_cell.length_a   1.000
_cell.length_b   1.000
_cell.length_c   1.000
_cell.angle_alpha   90.00
_cell.angle_beta   90.00
_cell.angle_gamma   90.00
#
_symmetry.space_group_name_H-M   'P 1'
#
loop_
_entity.id
_entity.type
_entity.pdbx_description
1 polymer ?
#
loop_
_entity_poly.entity_id
_entity_poly.type
_entity_poly.pdbx_seq_one_letter_code
_entity_poly.pdbx_strand_id
1 'polypeptide(L)'
;REEILSSEIKVSDIIILRKNQRVPADILLLQTLDKSGTCFIRTDQLDGETDWKLRIATPMTQSLEDISILISDKSQTVKIHSEPPCLNIQEFNGVFSWKSEVPLSVENMLWSGTVIATGEVIGCVIYTGTDTRMVLNTSKPRHKFGLVDKEINTFAKLLFLGSATLALVLVILKGVDGLWYRYFVRFLLLLSYMVPLSLRVNLDLGKLVYSWFIQQDKDIPGSVVRSSTIPEELGRIGYLLADKTGTLTQNVMVFKRLKVGAVSYTIENKTKISNLLEEVYKKSEIVANESQESLVTSTSTKRSIGKNTETRDVTEAIKALALCHNVTPVLNNSAENMDEFLSTSDTPRTSVTSLNTTAGSDVLDLLPVIAISYQASSPDEIAIVDWTERIGLTLVH
;
A
#
# COMPACT_ATOMS: atom_id res chain seq x y z
N ARG A 1 -1.23 14.72 -26.08
CA ARG A 1 -0.83 14.11 -24.79
C ARG A 1 0.64 14.41 -24.62
N GLU A 2 1.03 15.09 -23.55
CA GLU A 2 2.42 15.48 -23.25
C GLU A 2 2.76 14.92 -21.87
N GLU A 3 3.99 14.44 -21.69
CA GLU A 3 4.48 14.01 -20.38
C GLU A 3 4.95 15.23 -19.60
N ILE A 4 4.41 15.41 -18.40
CA ILE A 4 4.71 16.58 -17.55
C ILE A 4 5.28 16.14 -16.22
N LEU A 5 6.16 16.98 -15.65
CA LEU A 5 6.69 16.75 -14.31
C LEU A 5 5.60 17.03 -13.27
N SER A 6 5.55 16.24 -12.20
CA SER A 6 4.58 16.43 -11.13
C SER A 6 4.67 17.81 -10.46
N SER A 7 5.83 18.48 -10.50
CA SER A 7 6.05 19.82 -9.97
C SER A 7 5.41 20.93 -10.81
N GLU A 8 5.09 20.66 -12.07
CA GLU A 8 4.55 21.64 -13.02
C GLU A 8 3.02 21.63 -13.06
N ILE A 9 2.39 20.64 -12.42
CA ILE A 9 0.93 20.46 -12.35
C ILE A 9 0.28 21.64 -11.61
N LYS A 10 -0.73 22.22 -12.24
CA LYS A 10 -1.54 23.32 -11.71
C LYS A 10 -2.99 22.90 -11.51
N VAL A 11 -3.69 23.68 -10.70
CA VAL A 11 -5.14 23.53 -10.49
C VAL A 11 -5.86 23.71 -11.84
N SER A 12 -6.85 22.87 -12.10
CA SER A 12 -7.60 22.77 -13.36
C SER A 12 -6.89 22.10 -14.53
N ASP A 13 -5.67 21.59 -14.35
CA ASP A 13 -5.03 20.76 -15.38
C ASP A 13 -5.77 19.42 -15.52
N ILE A 14 -5.91 18.95 -16.76
CA ILE A 14 -6.47 17.64 -17.06
C ILE A 14 -5.31 16.68 -17.29
N ILE A 15 -5.24 15.64 -16.46
CA ILE A 15 -4.16 14.66 -16.52
C ILE A 15 -4.71 13.27 -16.78
N ILE A 16 -3.89 12.48 -17.46
CA ILE A 16 -4.16 11.09 -17.78
C ILE A 16 -3.22 10.25 -16.91
N LEU A 17 -3.80 9.32 -16.15
CA LEU A 17 -3.05 8.41 -15.29
C LEU A 17 -3.31 6.97 -15.72
N ARG A 18 -2.25 6.18 -15.76
CA ARG A 18 -2.29 4.76 -16.14
C ARG A 18 -2.31 3.86 -14.91
N LYS A 19 -2.62 2.59 -15.13
CA LYS A 19 -2.52 1.52 -14.12
C LYS A 19 -1.15 1.57 -13.43
N ASN A 20 -1.15 1.34 -12.12
CA ASN A 20 0.01 1.35 -11.23
C ASN A 20 0.73 2.70 -11.09
N GLN A 21 0.20 3.79 -11.65
CA GLN A 21 0.76 5.12 -11.41
C GLN A 21 0.22 5.73 -10.12
N ARG A 22 1.10 6.48 -9.44
CA ARG A 22 0.76 7.22 -8.25
C ARG A 22 0.08 8.54 -8.63
N VAL A 23 -1.02 8.84 -7.95
CA VAL A 23 -1.79 10.05 -8.13
C VAL A 23 -0.97 11.24 -7.57
N PRO A 24 -0.61 12.25 -8.39
CA PRO A 24 0.31 13.31 -7.98
C PRO A 24 -0.36 14.41 -7.14
N ALA A 25 -1.65 14.66 -7.35
CA ALA A 25 -2.43 15.74 -6.74
C ALA A 25 -3.84 15.23 -6.41
N ASP A 26 -4.66 16.01 -5.71
CA ASP A 26 -6.06 15.61 -5.49
C ASP A 26 -6.87 15.90 -6.76
N ILE A 27 -7.41 14.84 -7.35
CA ILE A 27 -7.98 14.87 -8.72
C ILE A 27 -9.43 14.43 -8.69
N LEU A 28 -10.27 15.16 -9.42
CA LEU A 28 -11.63 14.74 -9.76
C LEU A 28 -11.59 13.78 -10.94
N LEU A 29 -12.18 12.60 -10.78
CA LEU A 29 -12.30 11.59 -11.84
C LEU A 29 -13.35 12.01 -12.87
N LEU A 30 -12.92 12.28 -14.10
CA LEU A 30 -13.78 12.70 -15.21
C LEU A 30 -14.18 11.52 -16.08
N GLN A 31 -13.23 10.68 -16.48
CA GLN A 31 -13.52 9.56 -17.36
C GLN A 31 -12.57 8.39 -17.09
N THR A 32 -13.09 7.19 -17.27
CA THR A 32 -12.32 5.95 -17.25
C THR A 32 -12.41 5.26 -18.60
N LEU A 33 -11.40 4.45 -18.95
CA LEU A 33 -11.45 3.59 -20.13
C LEU A 33 -12.64 2.61 -20.08
N ASP A 34 -13.02 2.15 -18.89
CA ASP A 34 -14.17 1.27 -18.73
C ASP A 34 -15.48 2.03 -18.94
N LYS A 35 -16.42 1.44 -19.69
CA LYS A 35 -17.73 2.02 -20.00
C LYS A 35 -18.60 2.24 -18.75
N SER A 36 -18.34 1.47 -17.69
CA SER A 36 -19.03 1.61 -16.41
C SER A 36 -18.69 2.92 -15.68
N GLY A 37 -17.59 3.60 -16.05
CA GLY A 37 -17.11 4.76 -15.33
C GLY A 37 -16.37 4.43 -14.03
N THR A 38 -16.03 3.16 -13.79
CA THR A 38 -15.42 2.73 -12.52
C THR A 38 -13.91 2.64 -12.58
N CYS A 39 -13.27 3.00 -11.47
CA CYS A 39 -11.83 2.85 -11.24
C CYS A 39 -11.58 2.38 -9.81
N PHE A 40 -10.60 1.53 -9.62
CA PHE A 40 -10.13 1.11 -8.31
C PHE A 40 -8.82 1.80 -7.95
N ILE A 41 -8.72 2.29 -6.72
CA ILE A 41 -7.49 2.84 -6.16
C ILE A 41 -7.03 2.06 -4.93
N ARG A 42 -5.72 2.03 -4.72
CA ARG A 42 -5.09 1.53 -3.49
C ARG A 42 -4.82 2.71 -2.55
N THR A 43 -5.26 2.58 -1.31
CA THR A 43 -5.08 3.60 -0.26
C THR A 43 -4.18 3.15 0.89
N ASP A 44 -3.45 2.04 0.70
CA ASP A 44 -2.54 1.44 1.67
C ASP A 44 -1.52 2.44 2.26
N GLN A 45 -1.12 3.44 1.47
CA GLN A 45 -0.18 4.50 1.91
C GLN A 45 -0.85 5.67 2.65
N LEU A 46 -2.17 5.81 2.58
CA LEU A 46 -2.93 6.93 3.16
C LEU A 46 -3.61 6.54 4.48
N ASP A 47 -4.25 5.37 4.52
CA ASP A 47 -5.02 4.89 5.69
C ASP A 47 -4.63 3.48 6.17
N GLY A 48 -3.70 2.81 5.49
CA GLY A 48 -3.26 1.47 5.87
C GLY A 48 -4.27 0.36 5.54
N GLU A 49 -5.32 0.66 4.76
CA GLU A 49 -6.26 -0.35 4.27
C GLU A 49 -5.69 -1.08 3.05
N THR A 50 -5.87 -2.39 2.99
CA THR A 50 -5.36 -3.24 1.89
C THR A 50 -6.36 -3.41 0.75
N ASP A 51 -7.62 -3.09 1.01
CA ASP A 51 -8.70 -3.22 0.04
C ASP A 51 -8.66 -2.06 -0.95
N TRP A 52 -8.98 -2.36 -2.20
CA TRP A 52 -9.10 -1.36 -3.23
C TRP A 52 -10.43 -0.64 -3.07
N LYS A 53 -10.37 0.69 -3.15
CA LYS A 53 -11.54 1.54 -3.07
C LYS A 53 -12.06 1.83 -4.47
N LEU A 54 -13.35 1.57 -4.66
CA LEU A 54 -14.07 1.93 -5.87
C LEU A 54 -14.24 3.46 -5.96
N ARG A 55 -13.98 4.00 -7.14
CA ARG A 55 -14.16 5.39 -7.53
C ARG A 55 -14.96 5.43 -8.82
N ILE A 56 -15.84 6.41 -8.93
CA ILE A 56 -16.81 6.52 -10.02
C ILE A 56 -16.62 7.86 -10.71
N ALA A 57 -16.43 7.83 -12.02
CA ALA A 57 -16.36 9.00 -12.86
C ALA A 57 -17.70 9.74 -12.88
N THR A 58 -17.65 11.05 -13.11
CA THR A 58 -18.90 11.82 -13.23
C THR A 58 -19.71 11.30 -14.43
N PRO A 59 -20.99 10.89 -14.28
CA PRO A 59 -21.74 10.22 -15.35
C PRO A 59 -21.82 11.04 -16.64
N MET A 60 -21.92 12.36 -16.51
CA MET A 60 -21.99 13.29 -17.63
C MET A 60 -20.72 13.24 -18.50
N THR A 61 -19.55 13.18 -17.88
CA THR A 61 -18.26 13.18 -18.58
C THR A 61 -17.89 11.79 -19.09
N GLN A 62 -18.33 10.73 -18.42
CA GLN A 62 -18.14 9.36 -18.88
C GLN A 62 -18.88 9.05 -20.19
N SER A 63 -20.03 9.69 -20.40
CA SER A 63 -20.84 9.52 -21.62
C SER A 63 -20.22 10.08 -22.90
N LEU A 64 -19.12 10.83 -22.79
CA LEU A 64 -18.48 11.48 -23.92
C LEU A 64 -17.48 10.54 -24.60
N GLU A 65 -17.44 10.59 -25.93
CA GLU A 65 -16.43 9.87 -26.71
C GLU A 65 -15.04 10.45 -26.49
N ASP A 66 -14.93 11.78 -26.33
CA ASP A 66 -13.68 12.48 -26.09
C ASP A 66 -13.84 13.63 -25.09
N ILE A 67 -13.00 13.66 -24.05
CA ILE A 67 -12.93 14.79 -23.09
C ILE A 67 -12.54 16.11 -23.77
N SER A 68 -11.89 16.06 -24.94
CA SER A 68 -11.59 17.23 -25.77
C SER A 68 -12.83 18.08 -26.07
N ILE A 69 -14.03 17.49 -26.02
CA ILE A 69 -15.31 18.20 -26.16
C ILE A 69 -15.53 19.17 -24.99
N LEU A 70 -15.19 18.82 -23.75
CA LEU A 70 -15.25 19.75 -22.62
C LEU A 70 -14.33 20.96 -22.80
N ILE A 71 -13.20 20.76 -23.46
CA ILE A 71 -12.19 21.82 -23.68
C ILE A 71 -12.56 22.70 -24.87
N SER A 72 -13.17 22.13 -25.91
CA SER A 72 -13.49 22.80 -27.17
C SER A 72 -14.86 23.47 -27.20
N ASP A 73 -15.79 23.07 -26.34
CA ASP A 73 -17.12 23.69 -26.24
C ASP A 73 -17.04 25.09 -25.60
N LYS A 74 -16.79 26.10 -26.44
CA LYS A 74 -16.78 27.52 -26.04
C LYS A 74 -18.16 28.05 -25.63
N SER A 75 -19.24 27.29 -25.84
CA SER A 75 -20.60 27.75 -25.55
C SER A 75 -20.99 27.56 -24.08
N GLN A 76 -20.31 26.69 -23.33
CA GLN A 76 -20.62 26.44 -21.92
C GLN A 76 -19.36 26.35 -21.07
N THR A 77 -19.30 27.16 -20.02
CA THR A 77 -18.19 27.11 -19.05
C THR A 77 -18.40 25.95 -18.09
N VAL A 78 -17.46 25.00 -18.08
CA VAL A 78 -17.37 23.96 -17.04
C VAL A 78 -16.94 24.64 -15.73
N LYS A 79 -17.70 24.45 -14.65
CA LYS A 79 -17.35 24.96 -13.32
C LYS A 79 -17.33 23.82 -12.33
N ILE A 80 -16.28 23.78 -11.51
CA ILE A 80 -16.15 22.83 -10.41
C ILE A 80 -16.09 23.66 -9.14
N HIS A 81 -17.13 23.57 -8.33
CA HIS A 81 -17.16 24.17 -7.00
C HIS A 81 -16.78 23.10 -5.99
N SER A 82 -15.67 23.29 -5.28
CA SER A 82 -15.22 22.40 -4.21
C SER A 82 -15.19 23.13 -2.88
N GLU A 83 -15.33 22.38 -1.79
CA GLU A 83 -15.10 22.89 -0.45
C GLU A 83 -13.63 23.34 -0.24
N PRO A 84 -13.33 24.13 0.79
CA PRO A 84 -11.95 24.39 1.19
C PRO A 84 -11.22 23.09 1.58
N PRO A 85 -9.90 22.99 1.37
CA PRO A 85 -9.11 21.81 1.76
C PRO A 85 -9.30 21.46 3.24
N CYS A 86 -9.67 20.20 3.50
CA CYS A 86 -9.94 19.68 4.84
C CYS A 86 -9.07 18.46 5.16
N LEU A 87 -8.91 18.15 6.45
CA LEU A 87 -8.09 17.02 6.90
C LEU A 87 -8.78 15.66 6.72
N ASN A 88 -10.11 15.65 6.70
CA ASN A 88 -10.90 14.42 6.66
C ASN A 88 -10.81 13.77 5.27
N ILE A 89 -10.16 12.61 5.17
CA ILE A 89 -10.00 11.87 3.91
C ILE A 89 -11.30 11.18 3.43
N GLN A 90 -12.29 11.04 4.32
CA GLN A 90 -13.54 10.30 4.07
C GLN A 90 -14.72 11.18 3.66
N GLU A 91 -14.54 12.50 3.61
CA GLU A 91 -15.60 13.44 3.28
C GLU A 91 -15.12 14.41 2.20
N PHE A 92 -15.92 14.67 1.18
CA PHE A 92 -15.65 15.65 0.14
C PHE A 92 -16.99 16.10 -0.41
N ASN A 93 -17.22 17.42 -0.37
CA ASN A 93 -18.42 18.02 -0.93
C ASN A 93 -18.03 18.98 -2.05
N GLY A 94 -18.62 18.76 -3.22
CA GLY A 94 -18.47 19.66 -4.36
C GLY A 94 -19.67 19.60 -5.30
N VAL A 95 -19.67 20.47 -6.28
CA VAL A 95 -20.66 20.50 -7.36
C VAL A 95 -19.93 20.66 -8.68
N PHE A 96 -20.21 19.75 -9.61
CA PHE A 96 -19.80 19.82 -11.00
C PHE A 96 -20.92 20.43 -11.83
N SER A 97 -20.69 21.58 -12.45
CA SER A 97 -21.67 22.31 -13.25
C SER A 97 -21.27 22.26 -14.73
N TRP A 98 -21.95 21.42 -15.50
CA TRP A 98 -21.84 21.36 -16.96
C TRP A 98 -23.14 20.82 -17.56
N LYS A 99 -23.88 21.66 -18.30
CA LYS A 99 -25.29 21.46 -18.73
C LYS A 99 -26.30 21.32 -17.58
N SER A 100 -25.97 20.53 -16.57
CA SER A 100 -26.67 20.34 -15.30
C SER A 100 -25.68 20.39 -14.15
N GLU A 101 -26.18 20.66 -12.95
CA GLU A 101 -25.41 20.53 -11.72
C GLU A 101 -25.47 19.08 -11.22
N VAL A 102 -24.31 18.54 -10.86
CA VAL A 102 -24.16 17.19 -10.31
C VAL A 102 -23.37 17.29 -9.00
N PRO A 103 -23.87 16.75 -7.88
CA PRO A 103 -23.13 16.74 -6.63
C PRO A 103 -21.93 15.80 -6.75
N LEU A 104 -20.79 16.23 -6.23
CA LEU A 104 -19.55 15.47 -6.14
C LEU A 104 -19.35 14.98 -4.71
N SER A 105 -18.93 13.73 -4.60
CA SER A 105 -18.60 13.07 -3.34
C SER A 105 -17.17 12.53 -3.37
N VAL A 106 -16.75 11.89 -2.27
CA VAL A 106 -15.43 11.23 -2.17
C VAL A 106 -15.26 10.12 -3.20
N GLU A 107 -16.35 9.47 -3.62
CA GLU A 107 -16.33 8.44 -4.66
C GLU A 107 -15.84 8.99 -6.01
N ASN A 108 -15.95 10.29 -6.25
CA ASN A 108 -15.49 10.93 -7.48
C ASN A 108 -14.03 11.42 -7.40
N MET A 109 -13.38 11.31 -6.23
CA MET A 109 -12.05 11.89 -5.99
C MET A 109 -10.94 10.83 -5.92
N LEU A 110 -9.79 11.17 -6.48
CA LEU A 110 -8.54 10.43 -6.37
C LEU A 110 -7.58 11.25 -5.51
N TRP A 111 -7.20 10.75 -4.33
CA TRP A 111 -6.33 11.46 -3.41
C TRP A 111 -4.86 11.36 -3.83
N SER A 112 -4.10 12.43 -3.63
CA SER A 112 -2.64 12.44 -3.80
C SER A 112 -2.00 11.32 -2.97
N GLY A 113 -1.06 10.62 -3.58
CA GLY A 113 -0.34 9.53 -2.95
C GLY A 113 -0.99 8.15 -3.07
N THR A 114 -2.26 8.06 -3.47
CA THR A 114 -2.94 6.79 -3.82
C THR A 114 -2.43 6.24 -5.16
N VAL A 115 -2.63 4.95 -5.41
CA VAL A 115 -2.18 4.30 -6.65
C VAL A 115 -3.37 3.74 -7.41
N ILE A 116 -3.42 4.00 -8.72
CA ILE A 116 -4.49 3.47 -9.58
C ILE A 116 -4.27 1.97 -9.81
N ALA A 117 -5.28 1.16 -9.52
CA ALA A 117 -5.22 -0.29 -9.65
C ALA A 117 -5.75 -0.80 -11.01
N THR A 118 -6.64 -0.05 -11.65
CA THR A 118 -7.33 -0.48 -12.88
C THR A 118 -7.38 0.60 -13.95
N GLY A 119 -7.06 0.20 -15.18
CA GLY A 119 -7.32 0.98 -16.38
C GLY A 119 -6.50 2.27 -16.52
N GLU A 120 -6.87 3.04 -17.53
CA GLU A 120 -6.44 4.42 -17.73
C GLU A 120 -7.59 5.34 -17.29
N VAL A 121 -7.24 6.38 -16.54
CA VAL A 121 -8.19 7.37 -16.03
C VAL A 121 -7.79 8.77 -16.45
N ILE A 122 -8.79 9.59 -16.69
CA ILE A 122 -8.64 11.00 -17.03
C ILE A 122 -9.32 11.79 -15.92
N GLY A 123 -8.60 12.75 -15.35
CA GLY A 123 -9.10 13.54 -14.24
C GLY A 123 -8.62 14.98 -14.25
N CYS A 124 -9.37 15.84 -13.55
CA CYS A 124 -9.07 17.26 -13.39
C CYS A 124 -8.49 17.53 -12.01
N VAL A 125 -7.38 18.26 -11.95
CA VAL A 125 -6.69 18.58 -10.71
C VAL A 125 -7.47 19.64 -9.90
N ILE A 126 -7.83 19.30 -8.67
CA ILE A 126 -8.59 20.18 -7.77
C ILE A 126 -7.67 20.86 -6.75
N TYR A 127 -6.85 20.08 -6.03
CA TYR A 127 -5.89 20.62 -5.04
C TYR A 127 -4.46 20.16 -5.36
N THR A 128 -3.50 21.05 -5.19
CA THR A 128 -2.08 20.79 -5.46
C THR A 128 -1.21 21.13 -4.24
N GLY A 129 -0.03 20.50 -4.17
CA GLY A 129 0.99 20.82 -3.18
C GLY A 129 0.50 20.72 -1.73
N THR A 130 0.56 21.84 -1.01
CA THR A 130 0.21 21.94 0.41
C THR A 130 -1.27 21.75 0.71
N ASP A 131 -2.11 21.88 -0.30
CA ASP A 131 -3.57 21.81 -0.16
C ASP A 131 -4.08 20.38 -0.35
N THR A 132 -3.22 19.46 -0.78
CA THR A 132 -3.58 18.03 -0.89
C THR A 132 -3.80 17.41 0.48
N ARG A 133 -4.78 16.51 0.59
CA ARG A 133 -5.13 15.86 1.87
C ARG A 133 -3.99 15.07 2.48
N MET A 134 -3.14 14.47 1.66
CA MET A 134 -1.95 13.75 2.12
C MET A 134 -0.96 14.71 2.82
N VAL A 135 -0.71 15.89 2.24
CA VAL A 135 0.22 16.86 2.81
C VAL A 135 -0.39 17.56 4.03
N LEU A 136 -1.69 17.82 4.03
CA LEU A 136 -2.40 18.35 5.21
C LEU A 136 -2.30 17.40 6.42
N ASN A 137 -2.34 16.09 6.18
CA ASN A 137 -2.14 15.07 7.20
C ASN A 137 -0.65 14.82 7.52
N THR A 138 0.28 15.46 6.82
CA THR A 138 1.71 15.35 7.07
C THR A 138 2.17 16.45 8.03
N SER A 139 2.86 16.07 9.11
CA SER A 139 3.50 17.05 9.99
C SER A 139 4.72 17.69 9.31
N LYS A 140 4.89 19.00 9.46
CA LYS A 140 6.10 19.69 8.98
C LYS A 140 7.36 19.08 9.60
N PRO A 141 8.44 18.85 8.81
CA PRO A 141 9.67 18.27 9.33
C PRO A 141 10.25 19.19 10.40
N ARG A 142 10.46 18.65 11.60
CA ARG A 142 11.10 19.34 12.72
C ARG A 142 12.53 18.85 12.91
N HIS A 143 13.44 19.74 13.31
CA HIS A 143 14.75 19.33 13.77
C HIS A 143 14.62 18.46 15.02
N LYS A 144 15.28 17.30 14.99
CA LYS A 144 15.28 16.33 16.08
C LYS A 144 16.47 16.61 17.00
N PHE A 145 16.18 16.94 18.26
CA PHE A 145 17.18 17.09 19.32
C PHE A 145 17.07 15.91 20.29
N GLY A 146 18.20 15.27 20.60
CA GLY A 146 18.27 14.16 21.54
C GLY A 146 18.05 14.59 22.99
N LEU A 147 17.78 13.62 23.86
CA LEU A 147 17.80 13.79 25.31
C LEU A 147 19.23 14.04 25.80
N VAL A 148 20.23 13.36 25.20
CA VAL A 148 21.66 13.56 25.51
C VAL A 148 22.08 15.02 25.32
N ASP A 149 21.64 15.66 24.23
CA ASP A 149 21.93 17.07 23.98
C ASP A 149 21.34 18.00 25.05
N LYS A 150 20.15 17.66 25.56
CA LYS A 150 19.52 18.41 26.66
C LYS A 150 20.26 18.22 27.98
N GLU A 151 20.74 17.02 28.27
CA GLU A 151 21.56 16.71 29.45
C GLU A 151 22.88 17.50 29.41
N ILE A 152 23.59 17.47 28.27
CA ILE A 152 24.85 18.22 28.08
C ILE A 152 24.62 19.72 28.22
N ASN A 153 23.54 20.26 27.65
CA ASN A 153 23.20 21.67 27.82
C ASN A 153 22.91 22.02 29.28
N THR A 154 22.31 21.11 30.04
CA THR A 154 22.06 21.28 31.48
C THR A 154 23.37 21.29 32.27
N PHE A 155 24.30 20.40 31.97
CA PHE A 155 25.64 20.41 32.57
C PHE A 155 26.44 21.66 32.20
N ALA A 156 26.37 22.11 30.94
CA ALA A 156 27.04 23.33 30.51
C ALA A 156 26.51 24.57 31.25
N LYS A 157 25.19 24.66 31.46
CA LYS A 157 24.58 25.73 32.28
C LYS A 157 25.05 25.68 33.73
N LEU A 158 25.13 24.48 34.32
CA LEU A 158 25.60 24.28 35.69
C LEU A 158 27.08 24.68 35.83
N LEU A 159 27.94 24.26 34.91
CA LEU A 159 29.36 24.61 34.89
C LEU A 159 29.58 26.11 34.68
N PHE A 160 28.80 26.76 33.82
CA PHE A 160 28.86 28.20 33.61
C PHE A 160 28.44 28.98 34.87
N LEU A 161 27.37 28.55 35.55
CA LEU A 161 26.97 29.16 36.81
C LEU A 161 28.01 28.91 37.91
N GLY A 162 28.61 27.72 37.94
CA GLY A 162 29.72 27.38 38.83
C GLY A 162 30.96 28.24 38.60
N SER A 163 31.34 28.50 37.35
CA SER A 163 32.50 29.35 37.03
C SER A 163 32.23 30.82 37.35
N ALA A 164 31.01 31.31 37.10
CA ALA A 164 30.61 32.67 37.47
C ALA A 164 30.59 32.88 38.99
N THR A 165 30.09 31.90 39.75
CA THR A 165 30.08 31.95 41.22
C THR A 165 31.49 31.88 41.79
N LEU A 166 32.35 31.00 41.28
CA LEU A 166 33.75 30.94 41.68
C LEU A 166 34.51 32.24 41.33
N ALA A 167 34.28 32.81 40.14
CA ALA A 167 34.85 34.10 39.76
C ALA A 167 34.45 35.22 40.74
N LEU A 168 33.18 35.23 41.17
CA LEU A 168 32.69 36.19 42.17
C LEU A 168 33.38 36.00 43.52
N VAL A 169 33.51 34.77 43.99
CA VAL A 169 34.22 34.45 45.25
C VAL A 169 35.68 34.91 45.19
N LEU A 170 36.37 34.71 44.07
CA LEU A 170 37.75 35.19 43.89
C LEU A 170 37.86 36.72 43.91
N VAL A 171 36.87 37.44 43.37
CA VAL A 171 36.81 38.91 43.50
C VAL A 171 36.63 39.34 44.96
N ILE A 172 35.75 38.64 45.70
CA ILE A 172 35.51 38.93 47.13
C ILE A 172 36.79 38.67 47.95
N LEU A 173 37.46 37.54 47.75
CA LEU A 173 38.69 37.18 48.45
C LEU A 173 39.85 38.12 48.13
N LYS A 174 39.93 38.64 46.90
CA LYS A 174 40.92 39.63 46.49
C LYS A 174 40.73 40.98 47.20
N GLY A 175 39.51 41.29 47.63
CA GLY A 175 39.11 42.61 48.12
C GLY A 175 38.36 43.40 47.04
N VAL A 176 37.23 43.98 47.43
CA VAL A 176 36.33 44.73 46.55
C VAL A 176 36.80 46.18 46.42
N ASP A 177 37.89 46.38 45.69
CA ASP A 177 38.36 47.71 45.31
C ASP A 177 37.73 48.17 43.99
N GLY A 178 37.35 49.45 43.92
CA GLY A 178 36.91 50.17 42.72
C GLY A 178 36.37 49.32 41.56
N LEU A 179 37.21 49.09 40.54
CA LEU A 179 36.87 48.44 39.27
C LEU A 179 36.71 46.91 39.38
N TRP A 180 35.96 46.42 40.38
CA TRP A 180 35.76 45.00 40.69
C TRP A 180 35.26 44.18 39.49
N TYR A 181 34.42 44.77 38.63
CA TYR A 181 33.90 44.13 37.43
C TYR A 181 34.99 43.77 36.40
N ARG A 182 36.10 44.52 36.33
CA ARG A 182 37.24 44.18 35.46
C ARG A 182 37.94 42.91 35.96
N TYR A 183 38.08 42.78 37.28
CA TYR A 183 38.64 41.58 37.89
C TYR A 183 37.68 40.39 37.76
N PHE A 184 36.37 40.61 37.89
CA PHE A 184 35.36 39.58 37.64
C PHE A 184 35.44 39.01 36.22
N VAL A 185 35.45 39.87 35.19
CA VAL A 185 35.57 39.42 33.80
C VAL A 185 36.92 38.73 33.56
N ARG A 186 38.02 39.22 34.15
CA ARG A 186 39.33 38.57 34.05
C ARG A 186 39.34 37.17 34.68
N PHE A 187 38.75 37.00 35.86
CA PHE A 187 38.64 35.68 36.50
C PHE A 187 37.69 34.75 35.75
N LEU A 188 36.57 35.28 35.21
CA LEU A 188 35.64 34.49 34.39
C LEU A 188 36.30 34.01 33.09
N LEU A 189 37.10 34.85 32.43
CA LEU A 189 37.91 34.46 31.27
C LEU A 189 38.96 33.41 31.64
N LEU A 190 39.64 33.57 32.79
CA LEU A 190 40.59 32.57 33.28
C LEU A 190 39.91 31.24 33.63
N LEU A 191 38.68 31.25 34.12
CA LEU A 191 37.91 30.03 34.45
C LEU A 191 37.13 29.45 33.25
N SER A 192 37.19 30.09 32.08
CA SER A 192 36.44 29.65 30.90
C SER A 192 36.83 28.26 30.39
N TYR A 193 38.05 27.79 30.68
CA TYR A 193 38.49 26.43 30.36
C TYR A 193 37.69 25.34 31.08
N MET A 194 36.98 25.66 32.17
CA MET A 194 36.13 24.70 32.88
C MET A 194 34.92 24.28 32.05
N VAL A 195 34.49 25.10 31.08
CA VAL A 195 33.43 24.74 30.14
C VAL A 195 34.10 24.14 28.90
N PRO A 196 34.00 22.82 28.65
CA PRO A 196 34.72 22.18 27.56
C PRO A 196 34.13 22.57 26.20
N LEU A 197 34.74 23.55 25.52
CA LEU A 197 34.26 24.04 24.23
C LEU A 197 34.28 22.95 23.13
N SER A 198 35.23 22.01 23.21
CA SER A 198 35.38 20.92 22.24
C SER A 198 34.36 19.79 22.42
N LEU A 199 33.68 19.71 23.57
CA LEU A 199 32.75 18.60 23.87
C LEU A 199 31.68 18.47 22.79
N ARG A 200 31.07 19.59 22.38
CA ARG A 200 30.01 19.58 21.38
C ARG A 200 30.52 19.10 20.01
N VAL A 201 31.66 19.61 19.56
CA VAL A 201 32.25 19.24 18.26
C VAL A 201 32.64 17.76 18.24
N ASN A 202 33.23 17.26 19.33
CA ASN A 202 33.62 15.86 19.45
C ASN A 202 32.40 14.93 19.43
N LEU A 203 31.31 15.32 20.10
CA LEU A 203 30.06 14.57 20.08
C LEU A 203 29.42 14.58 18.70
N ASP A 204 29.33 15.74 18.04
CA ASP A 204 28.79 15.85 16.69
C ASP A 204 29.59 14.98 15.70
N LEU A 205 30.93 14.99 15.80
CA LEU A 205 31.79 14.12 15.01
C LEU A 205 31.54 12.63 15.31
N GLY A 206 31.39 12.27 16.59
CA GLY A 206 31.04 10.92 17.00
C GLY A 206 29.71 10.46 16.40
N LYS A 207 28.66 11.30 16.45
CA LYS A 207 27.34 11.00 15.87
C LYS A 207 27.42 10.79 14.35
N LEU A 208 28.24 11.57 13.65
CA LEU A 208 28.48 11.38 12.21
C LEU A 208 29.14 10.03 11.92
N VAL A 209 30.17 9.65 12.68
CA VAL A 209 30.86 8.37 12.53
C VAL A 209 29.91 7.19 12.80
N TYR A 210 29.11 7.24 13.87
CA TYR A 210 28.12 6.19 14.15
C TYR A 210 27.04 6.11 13.07
N SER A 211 26.57 7.25 12.56
CA SER A 211 25.61 7.28 11.44
C SER A 211 26.18 6.68 10.16
N TRP A 212 27.50 6.79 9.94
CA TRP A 212 28.18 6.14 8.83
C TRP A 212 28.31 4.63 9.04
N PHE A 213 28.68 4.19 10.24
CA PHE A 213 28.73 2.75 10.57
C PHE A 213 27.37 2.07 10.39
N ILE A 214 26.27 2.70 10.80
CA ILE A 214 24.91 2.14 10.62
C ILE A 214 24.59 1.90 9.14
N GLN A 215 25.02 2.78 8.23
CA GLN A 215 24.77 2.65 6.79
C GLN A 215 25.61 1.56 6.11
N GLN A 216 26.76 1.21 6.70
CA GLN A 216 27.65 0.19 6.16
C GLN A 216 27.44 -1.18 6.82
N ASP A 217 26.45 -1.31 7.70
CA ASP A 217 26.15 -2.56 8.39
C ASP A 217 25.76 -3.65 7.38
N LYS A 218 26.39 -4.82 7.50
CA LYS A 218 26.15 -5.97 6.62
C LYS A 218 24.94 -6.79 7.07
N ASP A 219 24.60 -6.74 8.35
CA ASP A 219 23.49 -7.50 8.92
C ASP A 219 22.14 -6.84 8.58
N ILE A 220 22.14 -5.53 8.31
CA ILE A 220 20.96 -4.74 7.95
C ILE A 220 21.22 -4.00 6.62
N PRO A 221 21.24 -4.71 5.48
CA PRO A 221 21.52 -4.10 4.19
C PRO A 221 20.42 -3.11 3.79
N GLY A 222 20.81 -2.01 3.12
CA GLY A 222 19.88 -0.98 2.65
C GLY A 222 19.43 0.02 3.73
N SER A 223 20.05 0.00 4.91
CA SER A 223 19.82 1.01 5.95
C SER A 223 20.28 2.40 5.47
N VAL A 224 19.40 3.40 5.56
CA VAL A 224 19.71 4.78 5.20
C VAL A 224 19.42 5.69 6.38
N VAL A 225 20.47 6.31 6.92
CA VAL A 225 20.35 7.26 8.03
C VAL A 225 19.94 8.63 7.49
N ARG A 226 18.68 9.01 7.71
CA ARG A 226 18.15 10.33 7.28
C ARG A 226 18.41 11.46 8.27
N SER A 227 18.83 11.14 9.49
CA SER A 227 19.09 12.14 10.54
C SER A 227 20.29 11.69 11.36
N SER A 228 21.39 12.45 11.26
CA SER A 228 22.65 12.16 11.94
C SER A 228 22.76 12.74 13.35
N THR A 229 21.70 13.39 13.86
CA THR A 229 21.75 14.12 15.14
C THR A 229 21.35 13.28 16.36
N ILE A 230 20.76 12.11 16.14
CA ILE A 230 20.17 11.26 17.20
C ILE A 230 20.53 9.76 17.14
N PRO A 231 21.70 9.32 16.60
CA PRO A 231 22.02 7.89 16.55
C PRO A 231 22.05 7.24 17.95
N GLU A 232 22.45 7.98 18.99
CA GLU A 232 22.52 7.50 20.36
C GLU A 232 21.15 7.29 21.04
N GLU A 233 20.10 7.94 20.52
CA GLU A 233 18.74 7.79 21.07
C GLU A 233 18.15 6.41 20.75
N LEU A 234 18.67 5.70 19.74
CA LEU A 234 18.27 4.33 19.42
C LEU A 234 18.45 3.38 20.61
N GLY A 235 19.49 3.60 21.43
CA GLY A 235 19.73 2.82 22.65
C GLY A 235 18.86 3.21 23.85
N ARG A 236 18.07 4.27 23.73
CA ARG A 236 17.23 4.83 24.80
C ARG A 236 15.72 4.66 24.54
N ILE A 237 15.34 3.93 23.50
CA ILE A 237 13.93 3.71 23.14
C ILE A 237 13.26 2.83 24.21
N GLY A 238 12.23 3.36 24.89
CA GLY A 238 11.42 2.61 25.85
C GLY A 238 10.11 2.06 25.29
N TYR A 239 9.63 2.63 24.19
CA TYR A 239 8.37 2.23 23.55
C TYR A 239 8.59 2.13 22.05
N LEU A 240 8.15 1.02 21.47
CA LEU A 240 8.10 0.82 20.03
C LEU A 240 6.64 0.89 19.59
N LEU A 241 6.30 1.92 18.82
CA LEU A 241 5.02 2.02 18.14
C LEU A 241 5.23 1.49 16.72
N ALA A 242 4.56 0.39 16.38
CA ALA A 242 4.65 -0.24 15.07
C ALA A 242 3.31 -0.15 14.35
N ASP A 243 3.35 0.23 13.09
CA ASP A 243 2.18 0.12 12.21
C ASP A 243 1.94 -1.35 11.84
N LYS A 244 0.69 -1.73 11.61
CA LYS A 244 0.34 -3.10 11.23
C LYS A 244 0.64 -3.32 9.75
N THR A 245 0.04 -2.50 8.89
CA THR A 245 0.06 -2.70 7.44
C THR A 245 1.39 -2.21 6.86
N GLY A 246 2.03 -3.01 6.02
CA GLY A 246 3.32 -2.66 5.41
C GLY A 246 4.55 -2.65 6.35
N THR A 247 4.36 -2.81 7.67
CA THR A 247 5.47 -2.94 8.64
C THR A 247 5.46 -4.31 9.32
N LEU A 248 4.41 -4.68 10.04
CA LEU A 248 4.31 -6.01 10.67
C LEU A 248 3.87 -7.10 9.68
N THR A 249 3.04 -6.74 8.71
CA THR A 249 2.53 -7.68 7.70
C THR A 249 3.05 -7.34 6.32
N GLN A 250 3.60 -8.34 5.63
CA GLN A 250 3.77 -8.30 4.18
C GLN A 250 2.36 -8.39 3.58
N ASN A 251 1.93 -7.43 2.77
CA ASN A 251 0.56 -7.30 2.20
C ASN A 251 0.21 -8.44 1.21
N VAL A 252 0.35 -9.69 1.67
CA VAL A 252 0.21 -10.94 0.93
C VAL A 252 -0.71 -11.85 1.72
N MET A 253 -1.93 -12.02 1.21
CA MET A 253 -2.92 -12.93 1.78
C MET A 253 -2.71 -14.34 1.21
N VAL A 254 -2.69 -15.35 2.09
CA VAL A 254 -2.54 -16.76 1.71
C VAL A 254 -3.58 -17.58 2.45
N PHE A 255 -4.42 -18.30 1.70
CA PHE A 255 -5.40 -19.21 2.29
C PHE A 255 -4.69 -20.41 2.95
N LYS A 256 -4.87 -20.59 4.26
CA LYS A 256 -4.13 -21.62 5.02
C LYS A 256 -4.94 -22.88 5.32
N ARG A 257 -6.20 -22.73 5.68
CA ARG A 257 -7.02 -23.84 6.21
C ARG A 257 -8.50 -23.61 5.93
N LEU A 258 -9.16 -24.65 5.42
CA LEU A 258 -10.62 -24.74 5.32
C LEU A 258 -11.11 -25.72 6.39
N LYS A 259 -12.15 -25.36 7.15
CA LYS A 259 -12.79 -26.30 8.09
C LYS A 259 -14.23 -26.52 7.67
N VAL A 260 -14.60 -27.77 7.38
CA VAL A 260 -15.96 -28.18 7.01
C VAL A 260 -16.40 -29.26 8.00
N GLY A 261 -17.45 -28.97 8.77
CA GLY A 261 -17.89 -29.83 9.86
C GLY A 261 -16.78 -30.08 10.90
N ALA A 262 -16.47 -31.36 11.15
CA ALA A 262 -15.43 -31.78 12.08
C ALA A 262 -14.02 -31.85 11.47
N VAL A 263 -13.90 -31.77 10.14
CA VAL A 263 -12.64 -32.00 9.42
C VAL A 263 -11.99 -30.68 9.02
N SER A 264 -10.67 -30.58 9.23
CA SER A 264 -9.86 -29.45 8.76
C SER A 264 -8.96 -29.86 7.59
N TYR A 265 -9.07 -29.10 6.51
CA TYR A 265 -8.30 -29.25 5.28
C TYR A 265 -7.23 -28.16 5.21
N THR A 266 -5.97 -28.58 5.08
CA THR A 266 -4.80 -27.71 4.88
C THR A 266 -4.22 -27.96 3.49
N ILE A 267 -3.28 -27.10 3.06
CA ILE A 267 -2.56 -27.26 1.79
C ILE A 267 -1.88 -28.64 1.67
N GLU A 268 -1.43 -29.23 2.79
CA GLU A 268 -0.83 -30.56 2.82
C GLU A 268 -1.81 -31.68 2.42
N ASN A 269 -3.11 -31.47 2.64
CA ASN A 269 -4.17 -32.39 2.24
C ASN A 269 -4.69 -32.13 0.82
N LYS A 270 -4.01 -31.28 0.02
CA LYS A 270 -4.41 -30.91 -1.34
C LYS A 270 -4.77 -32.10 -2.22
N THR A 271 -3.92 -33.13 -2.25
CA THR A 271 -4.10 -34.33 -3.08
C THR A 271 -5.36 -35.11 -2.72
N LYS A 272 -5.75 -35.11 -1.44
CA LYS A 272 -6.99 -35.75 -1.00
C LYS A 272 -8.20 -34.97 -1.52
N ILE A 273 -8.15 -33.63 -1.48
CA ILE A 273 -9.25 -32.77 -1.91
C ILE A 273 -9.41 -32.82 -3.44
N SER A 274 -8.31 -32.77 -4.19
CA SER A 274 -8.36 -32.87 -5.66
C SER A 274 -8.96 -34.20 -6.11
N ASN A 275 -8.57 -35.31 -5.48
CA ASN A 275 -9.11 -36.64 -5.81
C ASN A 275 -10.61 -36.73 -5.49
N LEU A 276 -11.06 -36.17 -4.35
CA LEU A 276 -12.48 -36.13 -4.01
C LEU A 276 -13.28 -35.30 -5.02
N LEU A 277 -12.74 -34.19 -5.49
CA LEU A 277 -13.36 -33.37 -6.53
C LEU A 277 -13.45 -34.15 -7.85
N GLU A 278 -12.36 -34.76 -8.29
CA GLU A 278 -12.34 -35.57 -9.52
C GLU A 278 -13.37 -36.71 -9.46
N GLU A 279 -13.50 -37.43 -8.33
CA GLU A 279 -14.48 -38.50 -8.17
C GLU A 279 -15.93 -38.00 -8.30
N VAL A 280 -16.23 -36.83 -7.75
CA VAL A 280 -17.58 -36.22 -7.83
C VAL A 280 -17.88 -35.74 -9.25
N TYR A 281 -16.93 -35.06 -9.90
CA TYR A 281 -17.13 -34.56 -11.25
C TYR A 281 -17.18 -35.68 -12.30
N LYS A 282 -16.33 -36.73 -12.18
CA LYS A 282 -16.43 -37.94 -13.02
C LYS A 282 -17.77 -38.66 -12.85
N LYS A 283 -18.31 -38.76 -11.63
CA LYS A 283 -19.67 -39.29 -11.40
C LYS A 283 -20.74 -38.42 -12.03
N SER A 284 -20.59 -37.10 -12.00
CA SER A 284 -21.58 -36.18 -12.58
C SER A 284 -21.61 -36.22 -14.11
N GLU A 285 -20.47 -36.44 -14.78
CA GLU A 285 -20.41 -36.65 -16.24
C GLU A 285 -21.10 -37.96 -16.67
N ILE A 286 -20.95 -39.02 -15.88
CA ILE A 286 -21.62 -40.31 -16.14
C ILE A 286 -23.15 -40.16 -16.02
N VAL A 287 -23.64 -39.45 -15.01
CA VAL A 287 -25.10 -39.21 -14.82
C VAL A 287 -25.68 -38.26 -15.88
N ALA A 288 -24.90 -37.28 -16.36
CA ALA A 288 -25.31 -36.42 -17.46
C ALA A 288 -25.48 -37.21 -18.77
N ASN A 289 -24.57 -38.17 -19.03
CA ASN A 289 -24.65 -39.05 -20.20
C ASN A 289 -25.71 -40.16 -20.07
N GLU A 290 -26.01 -40.64 -18.86
CA GLU A 290 -27.06 -41.65 -18.60
C GLU A 290 -28.48 -41.07 -18.62
N SER A 291 -28.65 -39.75 -18.64
CA SER A 291 -29.98 -39.11 -18.71
C SER A 291 -30.70 -39.28 -20.07
N GLN A 292 -30.10 -40.01 -21.03
CA GLN A 292 -30.79 -40.47 -22.24
C GLN A 292 -31.22 -41.95 -22.23
N GLU A 293 -30.87 -42.78 -21.24
CA GLU A 293 -31.25 -44.21 -21.32
C GLU A 293 -31.64 -44.86 -19.97
N SER A 294 -32.95 -44.78 -19.73
CA SER A 294 -33.81 -45.84 -19.17
C SER A 294 -33.81 -46.16 -17.66
N LEU A 295 -35.04 -46.46 -17.21
CA LEU A 295 -35.42 -46.91 -15.88
C LEU A 295 -34.91 -48.33 -15.55
N VAL A 296 -34.99 -48.63 -14.24
CA VAL A 296 -35.11 -49.95 -13.56
C VAL A 296 -33.79 -50.58 -13.07
N THR A 297 -33.52 -50.53 -11.76
CA THR A 297 -33.71 -51.65 -10.78
C THR A 297 -32.95 -51.36 -9.49
N SER A 298 -33.66 -51.49 -8.37
CA SER A 298 -33.21 -51.38 -6.97
C SER A 298 -32.17 -52.44 -6.55
N THR A 299 -31.17 -52.09 -5.71
CA THR A 299 -30.94 -52.73 -4.39
C THR A 299 -29.77 -52.14 -3.55
N SER A 300 -30.08 -51.82 -2.30
CA SER A 300 -29.25 -51.84 -1.07
C SER A 300 -27.73 -51.52 -1.11
N THR A 301 -27.34 -50.36 -0.57
CA THR A 301 -26.10 -50.21 0.25
C THR A 301 -26.25 -49.10 1.30
N LYS A 302 -26.84 -49.42 2.46
CA LYS A 302 -26.98 -48.51 3.63
C LYS A 302 -25.67 -48.30 4.43
N ARG A 303 -24.49 -48.33 3.81
CA ARG A 303 -23.18 -48.05 4.48
C ARG A 303 -22.37 -46.90 3.89
N SER A 304 -22.82 -46.25 2.80
CA SER A 304 -22.07 -45.12 2.19
C SER A 304 -22.65 -43.73 2.47
N ILE A 305 -23.80 -43.64 3.15
CA ILE A 305 -24.52 -42.36 3.30
C ILE A 305 -23.69 -41.33 4.07
N GLY A 306 -22.98 -41.72 5.14
CA GLY A 306 -22.15 -40.82 5.95
C GLY A 306 -20.86 -40.33 5.28
N LYS A 307 -20.19 -41.18 4.48
CA LYS A 307 -19.01 -40.77 3.70
C LYS A 307 -19.41 -39.89 2.51
N ASN A 308 -20.52 -40.23 1.85
CA ASN A 308 -21.03 -39.43 0.74
C ASN A 308 -21.48 -38.04 1.19
N THR A 309 -22.04 -37.89 2.40
CA THR A 309 -22.38 -36.57 2.94
C THR A 309 -21.14 -35.73 3.22
N GLU A 310 -20.11 -36.29 3.88
CA GLU A 310 -18.87 -35.53 4.14
C GLU A 310 -18.17 -35.10 2.85
N THR A 311 -18.08 -35.99 1.85
CA THR A 311 -17.50 -35.66 0.54
C THR A 311 -18.32 -34.58 -0.17
N ARG A 312 -19.65 -34.68 -0.16
CA ARG A 312 -20.54 -33.71 -0.80
C ARG A 312 -20.45 -32.34 -0.12
N ASP A 313 -20.48 -32.29 1.21
CA ASP A 313 -20.42 -31.04 1.97
C ASP A 313 -19.11 -30.28 1.72
N VAL A 314 -18.00 -31.01 1.56
CA VAL A 314 -16.69 -30.44 1.21
C VAL A 314 -16.68 -29.92 -0.22
N THR A 315 -17.19 -30.69 -1.18
CA THR A 315 -17.27 -30.24 -2.58
C THR A 315 -18.19 -29.03 -2.74
N GLU A 316 -19.35 -29.01 -2.06
CA GLU A 316 -20.26 -27.87 -2.05
C GLU A 316 -19.61 -26.63 -1.40
N ALA A 317 -18.87 -26.80 -0.30
CA ALA A 317 -18.15 -25.71 0.33
C ALA A 317 -17.06 -25.11 -0.58
N ILE A 318 -16.28 -25.95 -1.27
CA ILE A 318 -15.25 -25.49 -2.21
C ILE A 318 -15.91 -24.81 -3.43
N LYS A 319 -17.01 -25.37 -3.93
CA LYS A 319 -17.78 -24.77 -5.02
C LYS A 319 -18.37 -23.41 -4.62
N ALA A 320 -18.84 -23.27 -3.38
CA ALA A 320 -19.29 -21.98 -2.86
C ALA A 320 -18.14 -20.96 -2.81
N LEU A 321 -16.95 -21.36 -2.36
CA LEU A 321 -15.77 -20.49 -2.36
C LEU A 321 -15.34 -20.06 -3.77
N ALA A 322 -15.49 -20.94 -4.77
CA ALA A 322 -15.16 -20.66 -6.16
C ALA A 322 -16.22 -19.87 -6.93
N LEU A 323 -17.42 -19.67 -6.37
CA LEU A 323 -18.53 -18.96 -7.03
C LEU A 323 -18.91 -17.66 -6.32
N CYS A 324 -18.79 -17.61 -4.99
CA CYS A 324 -19.19 -16.47 -4.18
C CYS A 324 -18.04 -15.47 -3.99
N HIS A 325 -17.62 -14.82 -5.07
CA HIS A 325 -16.59 -13.78 -5.06
C HIS A 325 -16.82 -12.75 -6.19
N ASN A 326 -16.17 -11.59 -6.10
CA ASN A 326 -16.16 -10.57 -7.17
C ASN A 326 -14.82 -10.52 -7.92
N VAL A 327 -14.06 -11.62 -7.89
CA VAL A 327 -12.79 -11.77 -8.58
C VAL A 327 -13.01 -11.92 -10.08
N THR A 328 -12.29 -11.11 -10.86
CA THR A 328 -12.27 -11.15 -12.33
C THR A 328 -10.96 -11.77 -12.82
N PRO A 329 -11.00 -12.85 -13.62
CA PRO A 329 -9.82 -13.39 -14.27
C PRO A 329 -9.39 -12.51 -15.45
N VAL A 330 -8.11 -12.16 -15.49
CA VAL A 330 -7.45 -11.37 -16.53
C VAL A 330 -6.45 -12.27 -17.24
N LEU A 331 -6.69 -12.48 -18.54
CA LEU A 331 -5.82 -13.25 -19.42
C LEU A 331 -4.60 -12.41 -19.76
N ASN A 332 -3.42 -12.80 -19.26
CA ASN A 332 -2.17 -12.16 -19.67
C ASN A 332 -1.71 -12.83 -20.96
N ASN A 333 -1.84 -12.14 -22.09
CA ASN A 333 -1.19 -12.57 -23.33
C ASN A 333 0.32 -12.41 -23.16
N SER A 334 1.03 -13.54 -23.08
CA SER A 334 2.47 -13.65 -22.84
C SER A 334 3.38 -13.01 -23.91
N ALA A 335 2.83 -12.22 -24.83
CA ALA A 335 3.57 -11.60 -25.94
C ALA A 335 4.03 -10.16 -25.66
N GLU A 336 3.43 -9.43 -24.70
CA GLU A 336 3.72 -8.00 -24.51
C GLU A 336 4.59 -7.65 -23.28
N ASN A 337 4.77 -8.56 -22.32
CA ASN A 337 5.37 -8.22 -21.01
C ASN A 337 6.63 -9.02 -20.63
N MET A 338 7.51 -9.33 -21.60
CA MET A 338 8.79 -9.97 -21.28
C MET A 338 9.84 -8.96 -20.76
N ASP A 339 9.64 -7.66 -20.97
CA ASP A 339 10.54 -6.60 -20.50
C ASP A 339 10.20 -6.07 -19.09
N GLU A 340 8.97 -6.25 -18.61
CA GLU A 340 8.54 -5.76 -17.28
C GLU A 340 8.81 -6.77 -16.14
N PHE A 341 9.14 -8.02 -16.49
CA PHE A 341 9.39 -9.10 -15.52
C PHE A 341 10.78 -9.05 -14.84
N LEU A 342 11.71 -8.23 -15.35
CA LEU A 342 13.08 -8.14 -14.83
C LEU A 342 13.32 -7.02 -13.82
N SER A 343 12.33 -6.18 -13.50
CA SER A 343 12.52 -4.99 -12.65
C SER A 343 11.81 -5.02 -11.29
N THR A 344 11.04 -6.08 -10.98
CA THR A 344 10.40 -6.22 -9.66
C THR A 344 10.75 -7.56 -9.02
N SER A 345 11.69 -7.55 -8.07
CA SER A 345 12.19 -8.74 -7.37
C SER A 345 11.26 -9.28 -6.28
N ASP A 346 9.95 -9.02 -6.35
CA ASP A 346 8.99 -9.47 -5.34
C ASP A 346 7.65 -9.85 -5.99
N THR A 347 7.55 -11.09 -6.49
CA THR A 347 6.31 -11.90 -6.48
C THR A 347 6.55 -13.28 -7.13
N PRO A 348 6.25 -14.39 -6.43
CA PRO A 348 5.97 -15.67 -7.08
C PRO A 348 4.45 -15.89 -7.04
N ARG A 349 3.73 -15.35 -8.03
CA ARG A 349 2.29 -15.62 -8.22
C ARG A 349 2.01 -15.94 -9.69
N THR A 350 2.54 -17.08 -10.12
CA THR A 350 2.13 -17.72 -11.38
C THR A 350 2.05 -19.22 -11.12
N SER A 351 0.85 -19.75 -10.91
CA SER A 351 0.60 -21.19 -11.02
C SER A 351 0.40 -21.53 -12.48
N VAL A 352 1.35 -22.27 -13.04
CA VAL A 352 1.25 -22.87 -14.36
C VAL A 352 0.26 -24.03 -14.26
N THR A 353 -0.96 -23.87 -14.77
CA THR A 353 -1.94 -24.96 -14.85
C THR A 353 -1.77 -25.70 -16.18
N SER A 354 -1.21 -26.91 -16.14
CA SER A 354 -1.12 -27.81 -17.29
C SER A 354 -2.44 -28.56 -17.48
N LEU A 355 -3.17 -28.27 -18.55
CA LEU A 355 -4.29 -29.10 -19.01
C LEU A 355 -3.71 -30.39 -19.64
N ASN A 356 -3.86 -31.52 -18.95
CA ASN A 356 -3.51 -32.83 -19.48
C ASN A 356 -4.64 -33.34 -20.38
N THR A 357 -4.48 -33.21 -21.70
CA THR A 357 -5.31 -33.94 -22.67
C THR A 357 -4.57 -35.19 -23.10
N THR A 358 -5.08 -36.36 -22.71
CA THR A 358 -4.57 -37.66 -23.15
C THR A 358 -4.98 -37.93 -24.60
N ALA A 359 -4.06 -37.74 -25.54
CA ALA A 359 -4.07 -38.41 -26.83
C ALA A 359 -2.62 -38.57 -27.30
N GLY A 360 -2.23 -39.77 -27.70
CA GLY A 360 -0.84 -40.16 -27.91
C GLY A 360 -0.16 -39.53 -29.12
N SER A 361 1.16 -39.76 -29.11
CA SER A 361 2.18 -39.60 -30.17
C SER A 361 2.54 -38.18 -30.64
N ASP A 362 3.76 -37.78 -30.30
CA ASP A 362 4.79 -37.16 -31.14
C ASP A 362 4.42 -35.92 -31.98
N VAL A 363 4.16 -34.78 -31.34
CA VAL A 363 4.57 -33.44 -31.81
C VAL A 363 4.69 -32.51 -30.59
N LEU A 364 5.90 -32.06 -30.27
CA LEU A 364 6.17 -31.09 -29.20
C LEU A 364 5.90 -29.66 -29.73
N ASP A 365 4.63 -29.31 -29.95
CA ASP A 365 4.25 -27.95 -30.35
C ASP A 365 4.00 -27.05 -29.12
N LEU A 366 4.71 -25.91 -29.14
CA LEU A 366 4.62 -24.77 -28.25
C LEU A 366 3.20 -24.17 -28.25
N LEU A 367 2.29 -24.70 -27.43
CA LEU A 367 1.07 -23.96 -27.08
C LEU A 367 1.37 -22.97 -25.93
N PRO A 368 1.00 -21.69 -26.06
CA PRO A 368 1.25 -20.71 -25.02
C PRO A 368 0.44 -21.08 -23.78
N VAL A 369 1.13 -21.32 -22.67
CA VAL A 369 0.48 -21.42 -21.36
C VAL A 369 -0.15 -20.06 -21.08
N ILE A 370 -1.48 -20.00 -21.10
CA ILE A 370 -2.25 -18.82 -20.76
C ILE A 370 -2.12 -18.62 -19.24
N ALA A 371 -1.33 -17.64 -18.82
CA ALA A 371 -1.25 -17.25 -17.42
C ALA A 371 -2.50 -16.41 -17.08
N ILE A 372 -3.40 -16.98 -16.28
CA ILE A 372 -4.55 -16.26 -15.73
C ILE A 372 -4.07 -15.50 -14.50
N SER A 373 -4.32 -14.19 -14.45
CA SER A 373 -4.11 -13.37 -13.25
C SER A 373 -5.46 -12.96 -12.68
N TYR A 374 -5.61 -12.95 -11.36
CA TYR A 374 -6.86 -12.58 -10.72
C TYR A 374 -6.84 -11.14 -10.24
N GLN A 375 -7.93 -10.43 -10.47
CA GLN A 375 -8.13 -9.06 -10.06
C GLN A 375 -9.39 -8.96 -9.20
N ALA A 376 -9.29 -8.37 -8.00
CA ALA A 376 -10.43 -8.17 -7.11
C ALA A 376 -10.23 -6.96 -6.21
N SER A 377 -11.32 -6.47 -5.62
CA SER A 377 -11.30 -5.36 -4.68
C SER A 377 -10.60 -5.70 -3.36
N SER A 378 -10.58 -6.96 -2.94
CA SER A 378 -9.88 -7.37 -1.73
C SER A 378 -8.88 -8.50 -2.00
N PRO A 379 -7.67 -8.44 -1.42
CA PRO A 379 -6.65 -9.49 -1.62
C PRO A 379 -7.01 -10.83 -0.96
N ASP A 380 -7.99 -10.87 -0.06
CA ASP A 380 -8.48 -12.10 0.55
C ASP A 380 -9.29 -12.97 -0.44
N GLU A 381 -10.15 -12.37 -1.25
CA GLU A 381 -10.89 -13.04 -2.32
C GLU A 381 -9.93 -13.64 -3.35
N ILE A 382 -8.88 -12.88 -3.71
CA ILE A 382 -7.81 -13.37 -4.59
C ILE A 382 -7.15 -14.61 -3.97
N ALA A 383 -6.87 -14.59 -2.66
CA ALA A 383 -6.25 -15.73 -1.98
C ALA A 383 -7.16 -16.96 -1.92
N ILE A 384 -8.48 -16.76 -1.86
CA ILE A 384 -9.48 -17.84 -1.92
C ILE A 384 -9.49 -18.45 -3.33
N VAL A 385 -9.56 -17.65 -4.38
CA VAL A 385 -9.61 -18.14 -5.77
C VAL A 385 -8.30 -18.79 -6.21
N ASP A 386 -7.16 -18.23 -5.80
CA ASP A 386 -5.85 -18.88 -6.01
C ASP A 386 -5.79 -20.25 -5.30
N TRP A 387 -6.41 -20.37 -4.11
CA TRP A 387 -6.49 -21.65 -3.43
C TRP A 387 -7.42 -22.66 -4.13
N THR A 388 -8.57 -22.23 -4.65
CA THR A 388 -9.47 -23.11 -5.42
C THR A 388 -8.83 -23.56 -6.73
N GLU A 389 -8.11 -22.67 -7.42
CA GLU A 389 -7.34 -23.01 -8.62
C GLU A 389 -6.32 -24.08 -8.30
N ARG A 390 -5.53 -23.89 -7.23
CA ARG A 390 -4.52 -24.88 -6.82
C ARG A 390 -5.16 -26.25 -6.62
N ILE A 391 -6.35 -26.31 -6.04
CA ILE A 391 -7.06 -27.57 -5.74
C ILE A 391 -7.66 -28.24 -6.98
N GLY A 392 -7.73 -27.55 -8.12
CA GLY A 392 -8.20 -28.07 -9.39
C GLY A 392 -9.52 -27.46 -9.87
N LEU A 393 -10.00 -26.38 -9.23
CA LEU A 393 -11.14 -25.59 -9.69
C LEU A 393 -10.67 -24.20 -10.10
N THR A 394 -10.36 -24.05 -11.38
CA THR A 394 -9.91 -22.79 -11.97
C THR A 394 -11.10 -21.93 -12.37
N LEU A 395 -11.05 -20.65 -12.01
CA LEU A 395 -12.01 -19.66 -12.47
C LEU A 395 -11.59 -19.18 -13.87
N VAL A 396 -12.46 -19.34 -14.86
CA VAL A 396 -12.26 -18.89 -16.24
C VAL A 396 -13.45 -18.02 -16.65
N HIS A 397 -13.22 -17.08 -17.56
CA HIS A 397 -14.23 -16.15 -18.07
C HIS A 397 -15.26 -16.82 -18.98
#